data_AF-A0A0N4TGJ0-F1
#
_entry.id   AF-A0A0N4TGJ0-F1
#
_cell.length_a   1.000
_cell.length_b   1.000
_cell.length_c   1.000
_cell.angle_alpha   90.00
_cell.angle_beta   90.00
_cell.angle_gamma   90.00
#
_symmetry.space_group_name_H-M   'P 1'
#
loop_
_entity.id
_entity.type
_entity.pdbx_description
1 polymer ?
#
loop_
_entity_poly.entity_id
_entity_poly.type
_entity_poly.pdbx_seq_one_letter_code
_entity_poly.pdbx_strand_id
1 'polypeptide(L)' 'MQNFKYKVKLTPGTGKRGKAAKSAIALFQRDKSANAQELNLLRVLATDDQISRNIPGKVRVSAPQLNKK' A
#
# COMPACT_ATOMS: atom_id res chain seq x y z
N MET A 1 -9.80 -16.95 4.60
CA MET A 1 -8.92 -15.78 4.48
C MET A 1 -9.08 -15.24 3.05
N GLN A 2 -9.56 -14.02 2.85
CA GLN A 2 -9.82 -13.49 1.50
C GLN A 2 -8.53 -13.46 0.66
N ASN A 3 -8.60 -13.95 -0.57
CA ASN A 3 -7.46 -14.01 -1.47
C ASN A 3 -7.26 -12.68 -2.19
N PHE A 4 -6.75 -11.68 -1.47
CA PHE A 4 -6.47 -10.36 -2.05
C PHE A 4 -5.28 -10.41 -3.01
N LYS A 5 -5.39 -9.75 -4.16
CA LYS A 5 -4.30 -9.62 -5.13
C LYS A 5 -3.11 -8.83 -4.57
N TYR A 6 -3.39 -7.71 -3.92
CA TYR A 6 -2.39 -6.81 -3.35
C TYR A 6 -2.26 -7.01 -1.84
N LYS A 7 -1.07 -7.35 -1.35
CA LYS A 7 -0.80 -7.58 0.08
C LYS A 7 0.49 -6.90 0.52
N VAL A 8 0.46 -6.28 1.69
CA VAL A 8 1.65 -5.77 2.39
C VAL A 8 1.60 -6.18 3.84
N LYS A 9 2.77 -6.37 4.46
CA LYS A 9 2.88 -6.57 5.90
C LYS A 9 3.12 -5.23 6.58
N LEU A 10 2.27 -4.89 7.54
CA LEU A 10 2.52 -3.78 8.44
C LEU A 10 3.36 -4.31 9.61
N THR A 11 4.55 -3.75 9.78
CA THR A 11 5.45 -4.05 10.90
C THR A 11 5.49 -2.84 11.82
N PRO A 12 5.50 -3.01 13.15
CA PRO A 12 5.74 -1.91 14.08
C PRO A 12 7.00 -1.12 13.69
N GLY A 13 6.96 0.21 13.77
CA GLY A 13 8.07 1.07 13.37
C GLY A 13 7.80 2.55 13.67
N THR A 14 8.56 3.46 13.08
CA THR A 14 8.44 4.91 13.36
C THR A 14 7.58 5.68 12.35
N GLY A 15 7.01 4.99 11.35
CA GLY A 15 6.25 5.63 10.27
C GLY A 15 4.85 6.09 10.67
N LYS A 16 4.39 7.21 10.10
CA LYS A 16 3.01 7.70 10.23
C LYS A 16 2.07 6.83 9.36
N ARG A 17 0.85 6.59 9.84
CA ARG A 17 -0.19 5.79 9.14
C ARG A 17 -0.46 6.25 7.70
N GLY A 18 -0.54 7.56 7.46
CA GLY A 18 -0.76 8.11 6.12
C GLY A 18 0.41 7.84 5.16
N LYS A 19 1.65 7.94 5.65
CA LYS A 19 2.85 7.63 4.86
C LYS A 19 2.91 6.15 4.53
N ALA A 20 2.54 5.29 5.49
CA ALA A 20 2.45 3.86 5.27
C ALA A 20 1.38 3.52 4.21
N ALA A 21 0.18 4.11 4.29
CA ALA A 21 -0.88 3.92 3.30
C ALA A 21 -0.41 4.28 1.87
N LYS A 22 0.14 5.48 1.71
CA LYS A 22 0.63 5.97 0.40
C LYS A 22 1.76 5.09 -0.14
N SER A 23 2.68 4.67 0.73
CA SER A 23 3.77 3.76 0.35
C SER A 23 3.26 2.38 -0.09
N ALA A 24 2.19 1.86 0.53
CA ALA A 24 1.59 0.58 0.13
C ALA A 24 0.92 0.69 -1.25
N ILE A 25 0.16 1.74 -1.49
CA ILE A 25 -0.51 1.97 -2.79
C ILE A 25 0.54 2.16 -3.90
N ALA A 26 1.60 2.92 -3.64
CA ALA A 26 2.69 3.10 -4.59
C ALA A 26 3.38 1.78 -4.96
N LEU A 27 3.47 0.82 -4.01
CA LEU A 27 3.98 -0.52 -4.33
C LEU A 27 3.04 -1.29 -5.24
N PHE A 28 1.73 -1.22 -4.97
CA PHE A 28 0.72 -1.89 -5.79
C PHE A 28 0.68 -1.35 -7.23
N GLN A 29 0.91 -0.06 -7.41
CA GLN A 29 1.00 0.56 -8.74
C GLN A 29 2.23 0.11 -9.55
N ARG A 30 3.28 -0.40 -8.89
CA ARG A 30 4.49 -0.90 -9.55
C ARG A 30 4.43 -2.40 -9.85
N ASP A 31 3.36 -3.07 -9.43
CA ASP A 31 3.20 -4.50 -9.67
C ASP A 31 2.98 -4.76 -11.17
N LYS A 32 3.78 -5.65 -11.75
CA LYS A 32 3.74 -5.98 -13.18
C LYS A 32 2.48 -6.76 -13.58
N SER A 33 1.76 -7.32 -12.60
CA SER A 33 0.49 -8.00 -12.81
C SER A 33 -0.72 -7.06 -12.79
N ALA A 34 -0.52 -5.76 -12.59
CA ALA A 34 -1.58 -4.77 -12.52
C ALA A 34 -2.13 -4.43 -13.91
N ASN A 35 -3.45 -4.51 -14.07
CA ASN A 35 -4.15 -4.07 -15.27
C ASN A 35 -4.29 -2.53 -15.29
N ALA A 36 -4.45 -1.93 -16.47
CA ALA A 36 -4.58 -0.48 -16.62
C ALA A 36 -5.77 0.11 -15.82
N GLN A 37 -6.88 -0.61 -15.76
CA GLN A 37 -8.05 -0.23 -14.95
C GLN A 37 -7.75 -0.27 -13.44
N GLU A 38 -7.05 -1.30 -12.97
CA GLU A 38 -6.66 -1.42 -11.56
C GLU A 38 -5.71 -0.29 -11.15
N LEU A 39 -4.75 0.05 -12.02
CA LEU A 39 -3.86 1.19 -11.79
C LEU A 39 -4.62 2.51 -11.66
N ASN A 40 -5.68 2.70 -12.47
CA ASN A 40 -6.50 3.89 -12.39
C ASN A 40 -7.26 3.96 -11.06
N LEU A 41 -7.86 2.85 -10.63
CA LEU A 41 -8.53 2.75 -9.32
C LEU A 41 -7.55 3.00 -8.16
N LEU A 42 -6.34 2.44 -8.22
CA LEU A 42 -5.29 2.66 -7.22
C LEU A 42 -4.84 4.13 -7.17
N ARG A 43 -4.86 4.86 -8.28
CA ARG A 43 -4.53 6.30 -8.31
C ARG A 43 -5.61 7.14 -7.64
N VAL A 44 -6.89 6.84 -7.89
CA VAL A 44 -8.00 7.53 -7.21
C VAL A 44 -7.93 7.29 -5.71
N LEU A 45 -7.67 6.04 -5.30
CA LEU A 45 -7.48 5.69 -3.89
C LEU A 45 -6.29 6.43 -3.26
N ALA A 46 -5.17 6.60 -3.94
CA ALA A 46 -4.00 7.30 -3.39
C ALA A 46 -4.28 8.76 -2.96
N THR A 47 -5.29 9.39 -3.56
CA THR A 47 -5.72 10.77 -3.28
C THR A 47 -6.65 10.85 -2.06
N ASP A 48 -7.27 9.73 -1.68
CA ASP A 48 -8.22 9.69 -0.57
C ASP A 48 -7.51 9.56 0.79
N ASP A 49 -7.70 10.56 1.65
CA ASP A 49 -7.09 10.62 2.99
C ASP A 49 -7.70 9.57 3.96
N GLN A 50 -8.90 9.08 3.62
CA GLN A 50 -9.66 8.11 4.41
C GLN A 50 -8.98 6.75 4.55
N ILE A 51 -8.11 6.38 3.60
CA ILE A 51 -7.48 5.05 3.54
C ILE A 51 -6.60 4.77 4.77
N SER A 52 -6.03 5.82 5.36
CA SER A 52 -5.15 5.67 6.51
C SER A 52 -5.86 5.56 7.86
N ARG A 53 -7.19 5.75 7.91
CA ARG A 53 -7.97 5.79 9.17
C ARG A 53 -7.91 4.48 9.95
N ASN A 54 -7.95 3.36 9.23
CA ASN A 54 -7.94 2.01 9.79
C ASN A 54 -6.52 1.45 9.98
N ILE A 55 -5.48 2.21 9.65
CA ILE A 55 -4.09 1.79 9.78
C ILE A 55 -3.57 2.20 11.18
N PRO A 56 -2.96 1.27 11.94
CA PRO A 56 -2.35 1.59 13.22
C PRO A 56 -1.28 2.69 13.07
N GLY A 57 -1.12 3.52 14.10
CA GLY A 57 0.00 4.45 14.18
C GLY A 57 1.33 3.72 14.40
N LYS A 58 2.46 4.38 14.08
CA LYS A 58 3.82 3.86 14.32
C LYS A 58 4.07 2.52 13.60
N VAL A 59 3.92 2.54 12.27
CA VAL A 59 4.07 1.35 11.43
C VAL A 59 4.98 1.62 10.22
N ARG A 60 5.65 0.58 9.77
CA ARG A 60 6.42 0.52 8.53
C ARG A 60 5.79 -0.50 7.59
N VAL A 61 5.79 -0.18 6.29
CA VAL A 61 5.36 -1.10 5.24
C VAL A 61 6.53 -2.01 4.89
N SER A 62 6.28 -3.32 4.94
CA SER A 62 7.20 -4.35 4.49
C SER A 62 6.54 -5.13 3.36
N ALA A 63 7.17 -5.15 2.20
CA ALA A 63 6.76 -5.97 1.07
C ALA A 63 8.00 -6.66 0.49
N PRO A 64 7.91 -7.94 0.07
CA PRO A 64 9.04 -8.63 -0.53
C PRO A 64 9.55 -7.96 -1.81
N GLN A 65 8.72 -7.13 -2.46
CA GLN A 65 9.08 -6.35 -3.64
C GLN A 65 9.59 -4.92 -3.33
N LEU A 66 9.68 -4.51 -2.06
CA LEU A 66 10.07 -3.14 -1.67
C LEU A 66 11.55 -2.81 -1.97
N ASN A 67 12.41 -3.83 -2.06
CA ASN A 67 13.86 -3.67 -2.24
C ASN A 67 14.42 -4.24 -3.56
N LYS A 68 13.57 -4.73 -4.48
CA LYS A 68 14.06 -5.09 -5.82
C LYS A 68 14.28 -3.79 -6.60
N LYS A 69 15.54 -3.37 -6.69
CA LYS A 69 16.00 -2.35 -7.63
C LYS A 69 15.71 -2.78 -9.06
#